data_AF-A0A848XNE9-F1
#
_entry.id   AF-A0A848XNE9-F1
#
_cell.length_a   1.000
_cell.length_b   1.000
_cell.length_c   1.000
_cell.angle_alpha   90.00
_cell.angle_beta   90.00
_cell.angle_gamma   90.00
#
_symmetry.space_group_name_H-M   'P 1'
#
loop_
_entity.id
_entity.type
_entity.pdbx_description
1 polymer ?
#
loop_
_entity_poly.entity_id
_entity_poly.type
_entity_poly.pdbx_seq_one_letter_code
_entity_poly.pdbx_strand_id
1 'polypeptide(L)'
;MKPLLLILALTVLAPSASAQHSVAREWSEVLLEHIRRDFARPTVHARNLFHTSVAMYDVWAFIDPVSAPWHLGSDACPVTGLPLPASVEAQEAFVEEAISFAVYRLLQHRFAESPGIEVTQPLADSLLQTLGYDGSDTGVDYESGRPAALGNYMAQCLIAYGLSDGANEAGGYEPLFYETVNPPLQPDRPGTPELVDPNRWQPLRLEVFIDQGNNTIDDNTPPFLGPEWGRVTPFSLSSEDLEIFERDGNPYWVYHDPGAPPYLEEPRGPEGYNAYQWGFALVAAWSAHLDPADGVMIDISPASIGDVLYFPRTTGEYPDFYDFYEGGDPGPGRPLNPRTGQPYAPQFVPRGDYARVLAEFWADGPDSETPPGHWFSILNHVADHPLFERRFQGEGALLDPLEWDVKAYMALGGAMHDSAVAAWGLKGWYDYIRPISALRSMVARGQSSDPSAANYHPDGIPLFPGLIELVEAGDPLAGVLGQHIGKVKVLAWKGPEFIQDPETDVAGVDWILAENWVPYQRPSFVTPPFAGFVSGHSTFSRAAAEVMTLLTGDEYFPGGLGEFVAPKN
;
A
#
# COMPACT_ATOMS: atom_id res chain seq x y z
N MET A 1 -59.87 23.55 41.10
CA MET A 1 -59.44 22.17 40.81
C MET A 1 -57.98 22.22 40.41
N LYS A 2 -57.13 21.59 41.24
CA LYS A 2 -55.70 21.22 41.16
C LYS A 2 -54.71 22.08 40.32
N PRO A 3 -53.63 22.62 40.94
CA PRO A 3 -52.47 23.07 40.19
C PRO A 3 -51.64 21.85 39.77
N LEU A 4 -51.22 21.80 38.50
CA LEU A 4 -50.30 20.78 38.00
C LEU A 4 -48.88 21.27 38.23
N LEU A 5 -48.13 20.58 39.09
CA LEU A 5 -46.69 20.76 39.26
C LEU A 5 -45.99 20.31 37.96
N LEU A 6 -45.24 21.23 37.34
CA LEU A 6 -44.29 20.89 36.29
C LEU A 6 -42.97 20.53 36.99
N ILE A 7 -42.62 19.24 37.05
CA ILE A 7 -41.31 18.78 37.50
C ILE A 7 -40.37 18.89 36.30
N LEU A 8 -39.49 19.91 36.32
CA LEU A 8 -38.39 20.03 35.39
C LEU A 8 -37.28 19.06 35.85
N ALA A 9 -37.21 17.87 35.25
CA ALA A 9 -36.08 16.99 35.43
C ALA A 9 -34.90 17.56 34.62
N LEU A 10 -33.97 18.26 35.29
CA LEU A 10 -32.64 18.50 34.74
C LEU A 10 -31.91 17.16 34.72
N THR A 11 -31.93 16.48 33.58
CA THR A 11 -30.88 15.51 33.24
C THR A 11 -29.63 16.31 32.94
N VAL A 12 -28.74 16.43 33.93
CA VAL A 12 -27.34 16.78 33.69
C VAL A 12 -26.76 15.61 32.90
N LEU A 13 -26.72 15.76 31.57
CA LEU A 13 -25.80 14.96 30.75
C LEU A 13 -24.41 15.40 31.19
N ALA A 14 -23.75 14.57 31.99
CA ALA A 14 -22.30 14.67 32.11
C ALA A 14 -21.74 14.49 30.68
N PRO A 15 -20.84 15.37 30.22
CA PRO A 15 -20.10 15.05 29.01
C PRO A 15 -19.36 13.74 29.30
N SER A 16 -19.62 12.72 28.48
CA SER A 16 -18.71 11.59 28.40
C SER A 16 -17.34 12.18 28.14
N ALA A 17 -16.41 12.09 29.09
CA ALA A 17 -15.03 12.42 28.84
C ALA A 17 -14.56 11.46 27.73
N SER A 18 -14.47 11.92 26.48
CA SER A 18 -13.61 11.24 25.54
C SER A 18 -12.21 11.32 26.17
N ALA A 19 -11.58 10.18 26.42
CA ALA A 19 -10.17 10.19 26.76
C ALA A 19 -9.45 10.97 25.66
N GLN A 20 -8.66 11.97 26.04
CA GLN A 20 -7.83 12.68 25.10
C GLN A 20 -6.83 11.68 24.49
N HIS A 21 -6.60 11.78 23.17
CA HIS A 21 -5.59 10.96 22.50
C HIS A 21 -4.20 11.24 23.09
N SER A 22 -3.29 10.27 23.04
CA SER A 22 -1.90 10.52 23.44
C SER A 22 -1.23 11.47 22.44
N VAL A 23 -0.15 12.14 22.85
CA VAL A 23 0.61 13.00 21.95
C VAL A 23 1.18 12.22 20.75
N ALA A 24 1.52 10.95 20.93
CA ALA A 24 1.99 10.07 19.85
C ALA A 24 0.88 9.83 18.81
N ARG A 25 -0.35 9.59 19.28
CA ARG A 25 -1.56 9.45 18.44
C ARG A 25 -1.87 10.73 17.67
N GLU A 26 -1.74 11.90 18.30
CA GLU A 26 -1.96 13.20 17.64
C GLU A 26 -0.90 13.50 16.57
N TRP A 27 0.38 13.25 16.85
CA TRP A 27 1.45 13.41 15.86
C TRP A 27 1.40 12.38 14.74
N SER A 28 0.91 11.17 15.00
CA SER A 28 0.65 10.17 13.96
C SER A 28 -0.36 10.70 12.94
N GLU A 29 -1.47 11.34 13.35
CA GLU A 29 -2.40 11.95 12.40
C GLU A 29 -1.78 13.08 11.59
N VAL A 30 -0.95 13.91 12.22
CA VAL A 30 -0.23 14.97 11.50
C VAL A 30 0.71 14.36 10.46
N LEU A 31 1.43 13.29 10.77
CA LEU A 31 2.26 12.58 9.80
C LEU A 31 1.44 11.98 8.66
N LEU A 32 0.34 11.28 8.96
CA LEU A 32 -0.53 10.70 7.92
C LEU A 32 -1.05 11.79 6.99
N GLU A 33 -1.40 12.95 7.54
CA GLU A 33 -1.83 14.10 6.75
C GLU A 33 -0.72 14.72 5.88
N HIS A 34 0.53 14.68 6.34
CA HIS A 34 1.68 15.02 5.49
C HIS A 34 1.82 14.04 4.32
N ILE A 35 1.63 12.74 4.57
CA ILE A 35 1.69 11.71 3.53
C ILE A 35 0.56 11.87 2.51
N ARG A 36 -0.69 12.12 2.96
CA ARG A 36 -1.86 12.36 2.09
C ARG A 36 -1.67 13.48 1.09
N ARG A 37 -0.81 14.45 1.39
CA ARG A 37 -0.54 15.62 0.55
C ARG A 37 0.87 15.68 -0.03
N ASP A 38 1.57 14.54 -0.02
CA ASP A 38 2.88 14.41 -0.63
C ASP A 38 2.82 13.51 -1.85
N PHE A 39 3.90 13.45 -2.63
CA PHE A 39 4.00 12.52 -3.76
C PHE A 39 3.83 11.06 -3.30
N ALA A 40 3.22 10.22 -4.13
CA ALA A 40 3.01 8.81 -3.86
C ALA A 40 4.34 8.02 -3.92
N ARG A 41 5.02 7.95 -2.78
CA ARG A 41 6.35 7.35 -2.63
C ARG A 41 6.32 6.31 -1.51
N PRO A 42 5.69 5.14 -1.72
CA PRO A 42 5.41 4.17 -0.65
C PRO A 42 6.66 3.72 0.12
N THR A 43 7.82 3.63 -0.54
CA THR A 43 9.10 3.32 0.10
C THR A 43 9.57 4.42 1.05
N VAL A 44 9.50 5.68 0.62
CA VAL A 44 9.84 6.86 1.41
C VAL A 44 8.87 7.01 2.59
N HIS A 45 7.58 6.78 2.36
CA HIS A 45 6.54 6.90 3.39
C HIS A 45 6.63 5.81 4.45
N ALA A 46 6.87 4.56 4.07
CA ALA A 46 7.15 3.48 5.02
C ALA A 46 8.32 3.83 5.94
N ARG A 47 9.39 4.41 5.37
CA ARG A 47 10.55 4.87 6.11
C ARG A 47 10.26 6.08 7.01
N ASN A 48 9.46 7.04 6.56
CA ASN A 48 9.04 8.20 7.36
C ASN A 48 8.17 7.77 8.56
N LEU A 49 7.24 6.82 8.34
CA LEU A 49 6.45 6.18 9.40
C LEU A 49 7.36 5.51 10.42
N PHE A 50 8.36 4.74 9.98
CA PHE A 50 9.33 4.11 10.86
C PHE A 50 10.16 5.11 11.66
N HIS A 51 10.82 6.08 11.00
CA HIS A 51 11.67 7.05 11.70
C HIS A 51 10.89 7.91 12.70
N THR A 52 9.65 8.27 12.38
CA THR A 52 8.79 8.99 13.33
C THR A 52 8.38 8.09 14.50
N SER A 53 8.13 6.79 14.24
CA SER A 53 7.88 5.80 15.28
C SER A 53 9.07 5.60 16.21
N VAL A 54 10.29 5.57 15.67
CA VAL A 54 11.54 5.56 16.45
C VAL A 54 11.66 6.83 17.29
N ALA A 55 11.39 8.00 16.72
CA ALA A 55 11.45 9.27 17.45
C ALA A 55 10.53 9.27 18.70
N MET A 56 9.33 8.72 18.55
CA MET A 56 8.36 8.60 19.63
C MET A 56 8.76 7.54 20.66
N TYR A 57 9.06 6.32 20.18
CA TYR A 57 9.39 5.18 21.03
C TYR A 57 10.68 5.39 21.81
N ASP A 58 11.74 5.88 21.19
CA ASP A 58 13.04 6.02 21.85
C ASP A 58 13.01 7.05 22.97
N VAL A 59 12.31 8.18 22.79
CA VAL A 59 12.17 9.20 23.84
C VAL A 59 11.43 8.63 25.05
N TRP A 60 10.35 7.87 24.82
CA TRP A 60 9.61 7.16 25.87
C TRP A 60 10.46 6.05 26.53
N ALA A 61 11.07 5.19 25.70
CA ALA A 61 11.83 4.02 26.15
C ALA A 61 13.11 4.40 26.90
N PHE A 62 13.69 5.58 26.63
CA PHE A 62 14.91 6.04 27.30
C PHE A 62 14.68 6.30 28.80
N ILE A 63 13.47 6.70 29.19
CA ILE A 63 13.13 6.96 30.59
C ILE A 63 12.41 5.80 31.26
N ASP A 64 11.87 4.86 30.47
CA ASP A 64 11.24 3.65 30.97
C ASP A 64 12.30 2.67 31.52
N PRO A 65 12.13 2.13 32.76
CA PRO A 65 13.17 1.35 33.42
C PRO A 65 13.39 -0.05 32.83
N VAL A 66 12.53 -0.55 31.94
CA VAL A 66 12.59 -1.91 31.40
C VAL A 66 12.74 -1.98 29.88
N SER A 67 12.53 -0.85 29.20
CA SER A 67 12.64 -0.73 27.75
C SER A 67 14.04 -0.30 27.33
N ALA A 68 14.37 -0.55 26.07
CA ALA A 68 15.61 -0.09 25.45
C ALA A 68 15.26 0.71 24.19
N PRO A 69 15.81 1.93 24.04
CA PRO A 69 15.75 2.68 22.78
C PRO A 69 16.46 1.93 21.64
N TRP A 70 16.06 2.20 20.41
CA TRP A 70 16.68 1.65 19.20
C TRP A 70 17.85 2.52 18.69
N HIS A 71 17.70 3.84 18.70
CA HIS A 71 18.70 4.80 18.20
C HIS A 71 19.22 5.76 19.28
N LEU A 72 18.37 6.34 20.11
CA LEU A 72 18.75 7.29 21.16
C LEU A 72 19.63 6.59 22.22
N GLY A 73 20.82 7.11 22.47
CA GLY A 73 21.82 6.48 23.34
C GLY A 73 22.72 5.46 22.65
N SER A 74 22.52 5.19 21.36
CA SER A 74 23.47 4.41 20.54
C SER A 74 24.75 5.20 20.22
N ASP A 75 25.76 4.54 19.65
CA ASP A 75 26.98 5.22 19.18
C ASP A 75 26.70 6.30 18.12
N ALA A 76 25.60 6.15 17.36
CA ALA A 76 25.18 7.11 16.33
C ALA A 76 24.37 8.29 16.90
N CYS A 77 23.81 8.16 18.11
CA CYS A 77 23.07 9.22 18.80
C CYS A 77 23.36 9.19 20.32
N PRO A 78 24.60 9.47 20.74
CA PRO A 78 25.01 9.27 22.13
C PRO A 78 24.31 10.25 23.07
N VAL A 79 23.81 9.72 24.19
CA VAL A 79 23.25 10.54 25.27
C VAL A 79 24.12 10.41 26.51
N THR A 80 24.64 11.54 27.00
CA THR A 80 25.38 11.61 28.26
C THR A 80 24.66 12.54 29.22
N GLY A 81 24.29 12.06 30.40
CA GLY A 81 23.79 12.93 31.47
C GLY A 81 22.47 13.63 31.16
N LEU A 82 21.39 12.88 30.99
CA LEU A 82 20.03 13.43 30.89
C LEU A 82 19.43 13.63 32.30
N PRO A 83 19.29 14.87 32.80
CA PRO A 83 18.63 15.10 34.08
C PRO A 83 17.12 14.96 33.91
N LEU A 84 16.53 13.98 34.60
CA LEU A 84 15.08 13.74 34.59
C LEU A 84 14.39 14.42 35.78
N PRO A 85 13.14 14.89 35.59
CA PRO A 85 12.30 15.33 36.70
C PRO A 85 12.12 14.24 37.77
N ALA A 86 11.86 14.66 39.02
CA ALA A 86 11.78 13.72 40.14
C ALA A 86 10.45 12.97 40.27
N SER A 87 9.35 13.53 39.76
CA SER A 87 8.02 12.92 39.83
C SER A 87 7.65 12.28 38.49
N VAL A 88 6.85 11.22 38.54
CA VAL A 88 6.38 10.49 37.35
C VAL A 88 5.58 11.41 36.44
N GLU A 89 4.68 12.23 36.99
CA GLU A 89 3.85 13.15 36.22
C GLU A 89 4.67 14.21 35.48
N ALA A 90 5.82 14.61 36.04
CA ALA A 90 6.72 15.55 35.38
C ALA A 90 7.60 14.87 34.32
N GLN A 91 7.89 13.57 34.48
CA GLN A 91 8.57 12.78 33.46
C GLN A 91 7.65 12.49 32.27
N GLU A 92 6.36 12.23 32.51
CA GLU A 92 5.35 12.09 31.46
C GLU A 92 5.27 13.37 30.61
N ALA A 93 5.08 14.54 31.24
CA ALA A 93 5.08 15.82 30.54
C ALA A 93 6.40 16.11 29.81
N PHE A 94 7.54 15.67 30.37
CA PHE A 94 8.85 15.77 29.71
C PHE A 94 8.88 14.93 28.44
N VAL A 95 8.43 13.68 28.48
CA VAL A 95 8.35 12.81 27.30
C VAL A 95 7.44 13.39 26.25
N GLU A 96 6.26 13.89 26.62
CA GLU A 96 5.30 14.41 25.66
C GLU A 96 5.84 15.63 24.88
N GLU A 97 6.52 16.55 25.57
CA GLU A 97 7.18 17.69 24.95
C GLU A 97 8.36 17.25 24.07
N ALA A 98 9.21 16.34 24.55
CA ALA A 98 10.35 15.85 23.79
C ALA A 98 9.92 15.09 22.52
N ILE A 99 8.89 14.24 22.61
CA ILE A 99 8.27 13.59 21.44
C ILE A 99 7.79 14.62 20.44
N SER A 100 7.08 15.66 20.92
CA SER A 100 6.51 16.68 20.05
C SER A 100 7.55 17.43 19.25
N PHE A 101 8.65 17.85 19.89
CA PHE A 101 9.74 18.49 19.16
C PHE A 101 10.48 17.53 18.22
N ALA A 102 10.66 16.26 18.61
CA ALA A 102 11.32 15.29 17.74
C ALA A 102 10.55 15.06 16.43
N VAL A 103 9.24 14.80 16.55
CA VAL A 103 8.38 14.58 15.38
C VAL A 103 8.24 15.86 14.57
N TYR A 104 7.98 17.00 15.20
CA TYR A 104 7.84 18.30 14.52
C TYR A 104 9.05 18.62 13.62
N ARG A 105 10.27 18.46 14.15
CA ARG A 105 11.50 18.70 13.38
C ARG A 105 11.72 17.69 12.27
N LEU A 106 11.39 16.43 12.52
CA LEU A 106 11.50 15.39 11.50
C LEU A 106 10.55 15.68 10.35
N LEU A 107 9.28 16.01 10.62
CA LEU A 107 8.30 16.37 9.58
C LEU A 107 8.74 17.58 8.76
N GLN A 108 9.22 18.64 9.43
CA GLN A 108 9.77 19.82 8.77
C GLN A 108 10.88 19.48 7.77
N HIS A 109 11.77 18.55 8.12
CA HIS A 109 12.84 18.11 7.25
C HIS A 109 12.35 17.21 6.12
N ARG A 110 11.52 16.21 6.44
CA ARG A 110 11.08 15.16 5.50
C ARG A 110 10.15 15.67 4.40
N PHE A 111 9.31 16.64 4.73
CA PHE A 111 8.27 17.16 3.85
C PHE A 111 8.56 18.59 3.37
N ALA A 112 9.79 19.10 3.55
CA ALA A 112 10.18 20.44 3.12
C ALA A 112 9.85 20.73 1.65
N GLU A 113 10.01 19.70 0.79
CA GLU A 113 9.76 19.77 -0.65
C GLU A 113 8.43 19.08 -1.05
N SER A 114 7.54 18.80 -0.10
CA SER A 114 6.22 18.24 -0.38
C SER A 114 5.33 19.26 -1.09
N PRO A 115 4.56 18.87 -2.12
CA PRO A 115 3.60 19.77 -2.77
C PRO A 115 2.53 20.29 -1.79
N GLY A 116 2.24 19.56 -0.71
CA GLY A 116 1.25 19.92 0.31
C GLY A 116 1.75 20.79 1.46
N ILE A 117 3.03 21.19 1.46
CA ILE A 117 3.68 21.78 2.65
C ILE A 117 3.01 23.05 3.17
N GLU A 118 2.44 23.87 2.29
CA GLU A 118 1.71 25.09 2.67
C GLU A 118 0.46 24.81 3.52
N VAL A 119 -0.08 23.59 3.44
CA VAL A 119 -1.23 23.14 4.25
C VAL A 119 -0.76 22.36 5.47
N THR A 120 0.22 21.47 5.32
CA THR A 120 0.58 20.51 6.36
C THR A 120 1.52 21.10 7.42
N GLN A 121 2.38 22.05 7.07
CA GLN A 121 3.21 22.76 8.06
C GLN A 121 2.35 23.55 9.07
N PRO A 122 1.33 24.34 8.67
CA PRO A 122 0.42 24.97 9.62
C PRO A 122 -0.30 24.00 10.56
N LEU A 123 -0.58 22.76 10.14
CA LEU A 123 -1.18 21.74 11.00
C LEU A 123 -0.21 21.31 12.11
N ALA A 124 1.06 21.05 11.75
CA ALA A 124 2.10 20.76 12.71
C ALA A 124 2.34 21.93 13.68
N ASP A 125 2.38 23.17 13.16
CA ASP A 125 2.52 24.39 13.97
C ASP A 125 1.34 24.55 14.95
N SER A 126 0.12 24.28 14.47
CA SER A 126 -1.11 24.38 15.27
C SER A 126 -1.16 23.34 16.38
N LEU A 127 -0.74 22.10 16.12
CA LEU A 127 -0.65 21.07 17.15
C LEU A 127 0.35 21.49 18.22
N LEU A 128 1.55 21.91 17.82
CA LEU A 128 2.61 22.33 18.75
C LEU A 128 2.17 23.52 19.63
N GLN A 129 1.48 24.50 19.05
CA GLN A 129 0.91 25.64 19.80
C GLN A 129 -0.23 25.23 20.73
N THR A 130 -1.08 24.28 20.32
CA THR A 130 -2.18 23.76 21.15
C THR A 130 -1.66 23.05 22.39
N LEU A 131 -0.53 22.33 22.25
CA LEU A 131 0.20 21.70 23.35
C LEU A 131 0.97 22.71 24.22
N GLY A 132 1.01 23.99 23.84
CA GLY A 132 1.62 25.07 24.61
C GLY A 132 3.13 25.24 24.39
N TYR A 133 3.68 24.68 23.32
CA TYR A 133 5.11 24.70 23.03
C TYR A 133 5.50 25.77 21.99
N ASP A 134 6.73 26.29 22.09
CA ASP A 134 7.29 27.27 21.17
C ASP A 134 8.14 26.62 20.08
N GLY A 135 7.58 26.49 18.88
CA GLY A 135 8.27 25.90 17.72
C GLY A 135 9.51 26.64 17.23
N SER A 136 9.81 27.83 17.77
CA SER A 136 11.07 28.54 17.50
C SER A 136 12.26 28.04 18.34
N ASP A 137 12.04 27.20 19.36
CA ASP A 137 13.12 26.59 20.14
C ASP A 137 13.83 25.50 19.33
N THR A 138 15.02 25.81 18.83
CA THR A 138 15.88 24.87 18.09
C THR A 138 17.09 24.41 18.91
N GLY A 139 17.12 24.69 20.21
CA GLY A 139 18.25 24.29 21.06
C GLY A 139 18.31 22.77 21.18
N VAL A 140 19.52 22.20 21.22
CA VAL A 140 19.76 20.74 21.32
C VAL A 140 20.47 20.32 22.60
N ASP A 141 20.73 21.29 23.50
CA ASP A 141 21.36 21.05 24.81
C ASP A 141 20.37 20.39 25.77
N TYR A 142 20.26 19.06 25.68
CA TYR A 142 19.40 18.25 26.55
C TYR A 142 19.97 18.09 27.98
N GLU A 143 21.27 18.29 28.19
CA GLU A 143 21.90 18.25 29.52
C GLU A 143 21.37 19.38 30.42
N SER A 144 20.81 20.44 29.83
CA SER A 144 20.07 21.48 30.54
C SER A 144 18.75 21.01 31.17
N GLY A 145 18.30 19.78 30.88
CA GLY A 145 17.03 19.22 31.36
C GLY A 145 15.79 19.76 30.68
N ARG A 146 15.94 20.33 29.47
CA ARG A 146 14.83 20.84 28.67
C ARG A 146 14.31 19.75 27.72
N PRO A 147 13.02 19.39 27.78
CA PRO A 147 12.49 18.33 26.92
C PRO A 147 12.51 18.69 25.43
N ALA A 148 12.15 19.94 25.07
CA ALA A 148 12.31 20.43 23.70
C ALA A 148 13.72 20.20 23.13
N ALA A 149 14.75 20.35 23.97
CA ALA A 149 16.13 20.16 23.54
C ALA A 149 16.49 18.70 23.26
N LEU A 150 15.97 17.77 24.06
CA LEU A 150 16.08 16.34 23.78
C LEU A 150 15.35 15.97 22.48
N GLY A 151 14.15 16.51 22.28
CA GLY A 151 13.37 16.28 21.06
C GLY A 151 14.09 16.77 19.80
N ASN A 152 14.58 18.01 19.81
CA ASN A 152 15.38 18.57 18.72
C ASN A 152 16.65 17.74 18.45
N TYR A 153 17.33 17.29 19.51
CA TYR A 153 18.52 16.44 19.38
C TYR A 153 18.19 15.08 18.75
N MET A 154 17.10 14.45 19.19
CA MET A 154 16.64 13.17 18.63
C MET A 154 16.30 13.30 17.14
N ALA A 155 15.61 14.36 16.74
CA ALA A 155 15.35 14.65 15.33
C ALA A 155 16.64 14.84 14.53
N GLN A 156 17.61 15.59 15.08
CA GLN A 156 18.91 15.79 14.46
C GLN A 156 19.63 14.45 14.21
N CYS A 157 19.62 13.54 15.18
CA CYS A 157 20.18 12.20 15.03
C CYS A 157 19.49 11.41 13.91
N LEU A 158 18.16 11.36 13.89
CA LEU A 158 17.41 10.63 12.87
C LEU A 158 17.54 11.21 11.46
N ILE A 159 17.67 12.54 11.35
CA ILE A 159 17.98 13.20 10.08
C ILE A 159 19.37 12.78 9.61
N ALA A 160 20.37 12.81 10.49
CA ALA A 160 21.74 12.39 10.16
C ALA A 160 21.81 10.90 9.77
N TYR A 161 21.14 10.03 10.53
CA TYR A 161 21.00 8.61 10.20
C TYR A 161 20.38 8.45 8.81
N GLY A 162 19.27 9.11 8.55
CA GLY A 162 18.55 9.00 7.28
C GLY A 162 19.35 9.44 6.05
N LEU A 163 20.26 10.40 6.19
CA LEU A 163 21.16 10.81 5.11
C LEU A 163 22.23 9.75 4.76
N SER A 164 22.35 8.70 5.55
CA SER A 164 23.39 7.67 5.42
C SER A 164 22.88 6.23 5.37
N ASP A 165 21.58 6.02 5.50
CA ASP A 165 20.97 4.69 5.62
C ASP A 165 20.86 3.92 4.30
N GLY A 166 21.23 4.54 3.17
CA GLY A 166 21.17 3.95 1.84
C GLY A 166 19.99 4.41 0.98
N ALA A 167 19.07 5.24 1.49
CA ALA A 167 17.89 5.71 0.77
C ALA A 167 18.18 6.75 -0.33
N ASN A 168 19.42 7.26 -0.44
CA ASN A 168 19.77 8.37 -1.34
C ASN A 168 18.92 9.64 -1.12
N GLU A 169 18.60 9.95 0.13
CA GLU A 169 17.75 11.09 0.48
C GLU A 169 18.27 12.44 -0.03
N ALA A 170 19.58 12.71 0.11
CA ALA A 170 20.17 13.96 -0.40
C ALA A 170 20.12 14.06 -1.93
N GLY A 171 20.01 12.92 -2.62
CA GLY A 171 19.81 12.82 -4.07
C GLY A 171 18.34 12.75 -4.47
N GLY A 172 17.40 13.04 -3.57
CA GLY A 172 15.96 13.03 -3.87
C GLY A 172 15.35 11.63 -4.00
N TYR A 173 16.01 10.60 -3.47
CA TYR A 173 15.61 9.19 -3.61
C TYR A 173 15.66 8.65 -5.06
N GLU A 174 16.35 9.38 -5.95
CA GLU A 174 16.48 9.01 -7.35
C GLU A 174 17.29 7.71 -7.53
N PRO A 175 16.99 6.93 -8.58
CA PRO A 175 17.79 5.76 -8.95
C PRO A 175 19.26 6.11 -9.13
N LEU A 176 20.13 5.24 -8.66
CA LEU A 176 21.58 5.47 -8.70
C LEU A 176 22.24 4.91 -9.95
N PHE A 177 21.76 3.76 -10.42
CA PHE A 177 22.36 3.08 -11.57
C PHE A 177 21.36 2.24 -12.37
N TYR A 178 20.13 2.02 -11.88
CA TYR A 178 19.12 1.32 -12.65
C TYR A 178 18.79 2.06 -13.94
N GLU A 179 18.76 1.31 -15.04
CA GLU A 179 18.27 1.77 -16.33
C GLU A 179 17.25 0.75 -16.89
N THR A 180 16.12 1.23 -17.40
CA THR A 180 15.15 0.40 -18.09
C THR A 180 15.68 -0.06 -19.45
N VAL A 181 15.52 -1.35 -19.75
CA VAL A 181 15.86 -1.90 -21.08
C VAL A 181 14.76 -1.65 -22.12
N ASN A 182 13.54 -1.37 -21.66
CA ASN A 182 12.38 -1.20 -22.53
C ASN A 182 12.05 0.28 -22.75
N PRO A 183 11.73 0.69 -23.99
CA PRO A 183 11.23 2.02 -24.27
C PRO A 183 9.80 2.22 -23.74
N PRO A 184 9.38 3.45 -23.42
CA PRO A 184 8.08 3.71 -22.80
C PRO A 184 6.88 3.30 -23.65
N LEU A 185 5.88 2.69 -23.03
CA LEU A 185 4.59 2.40 -23.63
C LEU A 185 3.67 3.64 -23.55
N GLN A 186 3.02 3.97 -24.66
CA GLN A 186 1.94 4.96 -24.74
C GLN A 186 0.58 4.23 -24.72
N PRO A 187 -0.16 4.24 -23.59
CA PRO A 187 -1.38 3.43 -23.46
C PRO A 187 -2.50 3.79 -24.44
N ASP A 188 -2.53 5.05 -24.90
CA ASP A 188 -3.47 5.59 -25.90
C ASP A 188 -3.22 5.08 -27.33
N ARG A 189 -2.10 4.37 -27.56
CA ARG A 189 -1.78 3.76 -28.85
C ARG A 189 -1.98 2.24 -28.81
N PRO A 190 -2.46 1.63 -29.91
CA PRO A 190 -2.59 0.19 -30.01
C PRO A 190 -1.23 -0.55 -29.94
N GLY A 191 -1.18 -1.62 -29.14
CA GLY A 191 -0.08 -2.58 -29.09
C GLY A 191 1.16 -2.09 -28.32
N THR A 192 2.27 -2.81 -28.49
CA THR A 192 3.58 -2.47 -27.90
C THR A 192 4.74 -2.81 -28.86
N PRO A 193 4.78 -2.22 -30.06
CA PRO A 193 5.71 -2.64 -31.12
C PRO A 193 7.20 -2.43 -30.78
N GLU A 194 7.52 -1.62 -29.78
CA GLU A 194 8.89 -1.23 -29.43
C GLU A 194 9.44 -2.01 -28.21
N LEU A 195 8.67 -2.95 -27.62
CA LEU A 195 9.12 -3.71 -26.46
C LEU A 195 10.32 -4.59 -26.82
N VAL A 196 11.42 -4.45 -26.06
CA VAL A 196 12.69 -5.15 -26.31
C VAL A 196 12.73 -6.48 -25.56
N ASP A 197 12.40 -6.47 -24.27
CA ASP A 197 12.41 -7.64 -23.40
C ASP A 197 11.02 -7.83 -22.76
N PRO A 198 10.29 -8.92 -23.07
CA PRO A 198 8.95 -9.16 -22.55
C PRO A 198 8.92 -9.54 -21.08
N ASN A 199 10.06 -9.80 -20.44
CA ASN A 199 10.10 -10.15 -19.02
C ASN A 199 10.44 -8.96 -18.13
N ARG A 200 10.91 -7.86 -18.73
CA ARG A 200 11.42 -6.70 -18.02
C ARG A 200 10.38 -5.57 -17.98
N TRP A 201 10.43 -4.76 -16.95
CA TRP A 201 9.53 -3.63 -16.76
C TRP A 201 9.61 -2.67 -17.95
N GLN A 202 8.48 -2.02 -18.22
CA GLN A 202 8.36 -1.03 -19.26
C GLN A 202 7.71 0.22 -18.64
N PRO A 203 8.37 1.39 -18.69
CA PRO A 203 7.78 2.63 -18.21
C PRO A 203 6.57 3.01 -19.05
N LEU A 204 5.62 3.73 -18.46
CA LEU A 204 4.48 4.30 -19.20
C LEU A 204 4.73 5.76 -19.50
N ARG A 205 4.36 6.20 -20.70
CA ARG A 205 4.29 7.59 -21.10
C ARG A 205 2.83 8.01 -21.21
N LEU A 206 2.39 8.90 -20.33
CA LEU A 206 1.01 9.42 -20.28
C LEU A 206 0.93 10.84 -20.84
N GLU A 207 -0.27 11.37 -21.08
CA GLU A 207 -0.42 12.80 -21.42
C GLU A 207 -0.17 13.68 -20.18
N VAL A 208 -0.77 13.28 -19.06
CA VAL A 208 -0.56 13.82 -17.73
C VAL A 208 -0.40 12.63 -16.79
N PHE A 209 0.63 12.65 -15.97
CA PHE A 209 0.79 11.67 -14.90
C PHE A 209 0.31 12.32 -13.60
N ILE A 210 -0.65 11.69 -12.93
CA ILE A 210 -1.13 12.06 -11.60
C ILE A 210 -0.89 10.86 -10.70
N ASP A 211 -0.15 11.04 -9.62
CA ASP A 211 0.18 9.93 -8.73
C ASP A 211 -1.00 9.54 -7.80
N GLN A 212 -0.78 8.55 -6.91
CA GLN A 212 -1.81 8.11 -5.96
C GLN A 212 -2.19 9.19 -4.95
N GLY A 213 -1.32 10.15 -4.66
CA GLY A 213 -1.62 11.30 -3.80
C GLY A 213 -2.29 12.46 -4.56
N ASN A 214 -2.74 12.22 -5.79
CA ASN A 214 -3.36 13.20 -6.67
C ASN A 214 -2.45 14.38 -7.07
N ASN A 215 -1.14 14.16 -7.07
CA ASN A 215 -0.16 15.16 -7.50
C ASN A 215 0.18 14.99 -8.98
N THR A 216 0.18 16.08 -9.73
CA THR A 216 0.69 16.10 -11.11
C THR A 216 2.21 15.94 -11.11
N ILE A 217 2.73 15.00 -11.91
CA ILE A 217 4.15 14.81 -12.12
C ILE A 217 4.56 15.50 -13.43
N ASP A 218 5.58 16.35 -13.37
CA ASP A 218 6.06 17.15 -14.52
C ASP A 218 6.63 16.28 -15.65
N ASP A 219 7.19 15.12 -15.31
CA ASP A 219 7.60 14.11 -16.28
C ASP A 219 6.42 13.23 -16.68
N ASN A 220 6.17 13.16 -17.98
CA ASN A 220 5.15 12.28 -18.53
C ASN A 220 5.57 10.81 -18.58
N THR A 221 6.84 10.51 -18.27
CA THR A 221 7.44 9.18 -18.21
C THR A 221 8.24 9.04 -16.90
N PRO A 222 7.58 8.98 -15.73
CA PRO A 222 8.29 8.94 -14.45
C PRO A 222 9.30 7.78 -14.38
N PRO A 223 10.46 8.00 -13.74
CA PRO A 223 11.48 6.95 -13.57
C PRO A 223 10.98 5.85 -12.63
N PHE A 224 11.71 4.73 -12.59
CA PHE A 224 11.44 3.68 -11.62
C PHE A 224 11.60 4.24 -10.19
N LEU A 225 10.57 4.18 -9.37
CA LEU A 225 10.65 4.58 -7.96
C LEU A 225 11.39 3.53 -7.13
N GLY A 226 12.60 3.87 -6.66
CA GLY A 226 13.39 3.09 -5.70
C GLY A 226 13.87 1.71 -6.15
N PRO A 227 14.38 1.49 -7.38
CA PRO A 227 14.83 0.17 -7.82
C PRO A 227 15.99 -0.37 -6.96
N GLU A 228 16.76 0.48 -6.29
CA GLU A 228 17.83 0.06 -5.37
C GLU A 228 17.42 0.07 -3.89
N TRP A 229 16.13 0.19 -3.56
CA TRP A 229 15.67 0.38 -2.17
C TRP A 229 16.00 -0.79 -1.23
N GLY A 230 16.27 -1.98 -1.77
CA GLY A 230 16.78 -3.11 -0.98
C GLY A 230 18.09 -2.80 -0.24
N ARG A 231 18.83 -1.75 -0.64
CA ARG A 231 20.06 -1.30 0.04
C ARG A 231 19.80 -0.48 1.31
N VAL A 232 18.58 0.04 1.49
CA VAL A 232 18.23 0.81 2.69
C VAL A 232 18.38 -0.06 3.93
N THR A 233 19.02 0.47 4.97
CA THR A 233 19.28 -0.24 6.22
C THR A 233 17.97 -0.73 6.84
N PRO A 234 17.79 -2.04 7.04
CA PRO A 234 16.55 -2.58 7.58
C PRO A 234 16.44 -2.36 9.10
N PHE A 235 15.23 -2.51 9.63
CA PHE A 235 14.93 -2.49 11.05
C PHE A 235 15.21 -3.84 11.72
N SER A 236 14.61 -4.91 11.21
CA SER A 236 14.65 -6.25 11.80
C SER A 236 15.18 -7.35 10.87
N LEU A 237 15.28 -7.08 9.56
CA LEU A 237 15.88 -8.03 8.61
C LEU A 237 17.38 -8.19 8.88
N SER A 238 17.87 -9.41 8.72
CA SER A 238 19.25 -9.78 9.03
C SER A 238 20.04 -10.14 7.77
N SER A 239 21.35 -10.35 7.93
CA SER A 239 22.18 -10.89 6.84
C SER A 239 21.84 -12.33 6.46
N GLU A 240 21.10 -13.07 7.30
CA GLU A 240 20.65 -14.42 6.97
C GLU A 240 19.47 -14.41 5.98
N ASP A 241 18.73 -13.31 5.94
CA ASP A 241 17.60 -13.11 5.02
C ASP A 241 18.04 -12.53 3.66
N LEU A 242 19.30 -12.12 3.55
CA LEU A 242 19.84 -11.32 2.45
C LEU A 242 20.60 -12.17 1.41
N GLU A 243 20.22 -12.00 0.15
CA GLU A 243 21.01 -12.36 -1.02
C GLU A 243 21.41 -11.10 -1.79
N ILE A 244 22.67 -11.01 -2.21
CA ILE A 244 23.16 -9.90 -3.05
C ILE A 244 23.40 -10.43 -4.45
N PHE A 245 22.64 -9.91 -5.40
CA PHE A 245 22.79 -10.18 -6.81
C PHE A 245 23.58 -9.08 -7.51
N GLU A 246 24.05 -9.33 -8.73
CA GLU A 246 24.80 -8.37 -9.53
C GLU A 246 24.23 -8.29 -10.95
N ARG A 247 24.03 -7.08 -11.47
CA ARG A 247 23.71 -6.80 -12.86
C ARG A 247 24.54 -5.62 -13.34
N ASP A 248 25.26 -5.80 -14.44
CA ASP A 248 26.10 -4.78 -15.07
C ASP A 248 27.14 -4.15 -14.11
N GLY A 249 27.67 -4.97 -13.19
CA GLY A 249 28.63 -4.54 -12.16
C GLY A 249 28.01 -3.79 -10.98
N ASN A 250 26.67 -3.65 -10.94
CA ASN A 250 25.96 -3.02 -9.85
C ASN A 250 25.27 -4.06 -8.94
N PRO A 251 25.42 -3.94 -7.61
CA PRO A 251 24.81 -4.86 -6.66
C PRO A 251 23.33 -4.55 -6.35
N TYR A 252 22.52 -5.58 -6.19
CA TYR A 252 21.12 -5.52 -5.75
C TYR A 252 20.93 -6.35 -4.49
N TRP A 253 20.42 -5.74 -3.43
CA TRP A 253 20.14 -6.40 -2.15
C TRP A 253 18.70 -6.91 -2.17
N VAL A 254 18.54 -8.21 -1.97
CA VAL A 254 17.25 -8.89 -2.02
C VAL A 254 17.07 -9.65 -0.71
N TYR A 255 16.04 -9.28 0.04
CA TYR A 255 15.68 -9.95 1.28
C TYR A 255 14.51 -10.90 1.05
N HIS A 256 14.52 -12.06 1.70
CA HIS A 256 13.48 -13.09 1.61
C HIS A 256 13.12 -13.46 0.15
N ASP A 257 14.12 -13.78 -0.67
CA ASP A 257 13.91 -14.08 -2.08
C ASP A 257 13.00 -15.32 -2.27
N PRO A 258 11.78 -15.20 -2.85
CA PRO A 258 10.92 -16.34 -3.14
C PRO A 258 11.36 -17.10 -4.41
N GLY A 259 12.38 -16.60 -5.12
CA GLY A 259 12.79 -17.06 -6.44
C GLY A 259 12.13 -16.27 -7.56
N ALA A 260 12.58 -16.55 -8.79
CA ALA A 260 12.17 -15.82 -9.97
C ALA A 260 10.66 -15.97 -10.27
N PRO A 261 10.01 -14.89 -10.74
CA PRO A 261 8.67 -15.00 -11.31
C PRO A 261 8.71 -15.78 -12.65
N PRO A 262 7.58 -16.31 -13.13
CA PRO A 262 7.52 -16.97 -14.42
C PRO A 262 7.96 -16.07 -15.57
N TYR A 263 8.79 -16.57 -16.50
CA TYR A 263 9.14 -15.85 -17.73
C TYR A 263 8.44 -16.41 -18.96
N LEU A 264 8.29 -15.57 -20.00
CA LEU A 264 7.59 -15.93 -21.23
C LEU A 264 8.25 -17.13 -21.94
N GLU A 265 9.58 -17.20 -21.92
CA GLU A 265 10.36 -18.25 -22.58
C GLU A 265 10.51 -19.54 -21.75
N GLU A 266 9.88 -19.62 -20.56
CA GLU A 266 9.95 -20.81 -19.73
C GLU A 266 9.39 -22.06 -20.43
N PRO A 267 9.93 -23.26 -20.11
CA PRO A 267 9.40 -24.51 -20.63
C PRO A 267 7.90 -24.66 -20.36
N ARG A 268 7.16 -25.03 -21.39
CA ARG A 268 5.72 -25.25 -21.30
C ARG A 268 5.43 -26.57 -20.57
N GLY A 269 4.46 -26.52 -19.67
CA GLY A 269 3.93 -27.68 -18.97
C GLY A 269 2.99 -28.53 -19.85
N PRO A 270 2.26 -29.47 -19.23
CA PRO A 270 1.23 -30.24 -19.91
C PRO A 270 0.25 -29.36 -20.67
N GLU A 271 -0.21 -29.83 -21.84
CA GLU A 271 -1.19 -29.13 -22.67
C GLU A 271 -0.74 -27.73 -23.15
N GLY A 272 0.56 -27.43 -23.07
CA GLY A 272 1.11 -26.15 -23.50
C GLY A 272 1.02 -25.05 -22.43
N TYR A 273 0.64 -25.38 -21.20
CA TYR A 273 0.54 -24.41 -20.09
C TYR A 273 1.85 -23.64 -19.89
N ASN A 274 1.75 -22.32 -19.74
CA ASN A 274 2.85 -21.44 -19.36
C ASN A 274 2.29 -20.41 -18.36
N ALA A 275 2.92 -20.31 -17.20
CA ALA A 275 2.39 -19.51 -16.10
C ALA A 275 2.44 -17.99 -16.36
N TYR A 276 3.42 -17.52 -17.14
CA TYR A 276 3.46 -16.12 -17.61
C TYR A 276 2.23 -15.85 -18.49
N GLN A 277 2.02 -16.67 -19.52
CA GLN A 277 0.93 -16.49 -20.48
C GLN A 277 -0.45 -16.60 -19.82
N TRP A 278 -0.64 -17.62 -18.98
CA TRP A 278 -1.89 -17.85 -18.26
C TRP A 278 -2.16 -16.75 -17.21
N GLY A 279 -1.15 -16.38 -16.42
CA GLY A 279 -1.32 -15.40 -15.34
C GLY A 279 -1.65 -14.00 -15.86
N PHE A 280 -1.03 -13.58 -16.96
CA PHE A 280 -1.38 -12.29 -17.56
C PHE A 280 -2.72 -12.33 -18.31
N ALA A 281 -3.08 -13.45 -18.94
CA ALA A 281 -4.41 -13.63 -19.53
C ALA A 281 -5.53 -13.58 -18.47
N LEU A 282 -5.30 -14.13 -17.28
CA LEU A 282 -6.23 -14.06 -16.14
C LEU A 282 -6.59 -12.61 -15.78
N VAL A 283 -5.60 -11.70 -15.78
CA VAL A 283 -5.82 -10.27 -15.47
C VAL A 283 -6.77 -9.62 -16.48
N ALA A 284 -6.61 -9.93 -17.78
CA ALA A 284 -7.52 -9.44 -18.81
C ALA A 284 -8.92 -10.05 -18.66
N ALA A 285 -9.00 -11.36 -18.37
CA ALA A 285 -10.25 -12.08 -18.17
C ALA A 285 -11.07 -11.53 -17.00
N TRP A 286 -10.46 -11.30 -15.84
CA TRP A 286 -11.16 -10.76 -14.65
C TRP A 286 -11.61 -9.30 -14.83
N SER A 287 -11.06 -8.59 -15.82
CA SER A 287 -11.58 -7.28 -16.21
C SER A 287 -13.03 -7.36 -16.74
N ALA A 288 -13.49 -8.53 -17.19
CA ALA A 288 -14.87 -8.76 -17.60
C ALA A 288 -15.88 -8.67 -16.44
N HIS A 289 -15.42 -8.77 -15.18
CA HIS A 289 -16.28 -8.74 -14.00
C HIS A 289 -16.57 -7.33 -13.48
N LEU A 290 -16.07 -6.28 -14.16
CA LEU A 290 -16.17 -4.90 -13.70
C LEU A 290 -17.48 -4.20 -14.11
N ASP A 291 -18.39 -4.89 -14.80
CA ASP A 291 -19.67 -4.31 -15.22
C ASP A 291 -20.73 -4.40 -14.10
N PRO A 292 -21.29 -3.29 -13.61
CA PRO A 292 -22.40 -3.33 -12.66
C PRO A 292 -23.66 -4.01 -13.21
N ALA A 293 -23.78 -4.14 -14.54
CA ALA A 293 -24.90 -4.76 -15.22
C ALA A 293 -24.65 -6.23 -15.61
N ASP A 294 -23.56 -6.87 -15.15
CA ASP A 294 -23.29 -8.29 -15.44
C ASP A 294 -24.35 -9.25 -14.85
N GLY A 295 -25.15 -8.76 -13.90
CA GLY A 295 -26.26 -9.49 -13.28
C GLY A 295 -25.84 -10.50 -12.21
N VAL A 296 -24.56 -10.55 -11.85
CA VAL A 296 -24.02 -11.46 -10.84
C VAL A 296 -24.05 -10.78 -9.48
N MET A 297 -24.71 -11.44 -8.52
CA MET A 297 -24.77 -11.00 -7.13
C MET A 297 -23.91 -11.92 -6.27
N ILE A 298 -23.03 -11.34 -5.44
CA ILE A 298 -22.15 -12.08 -4.53
C ILE A 298 -22.39 -11.66 -3.09
N ASP A 299 -22.27 -12.60 -2.15
CA ASP A 299 -22.25 -12.30 -0.72
C ASP A 299 -20.84 -11.86 -0.32
N ILE A 300 -20.68 -10.59 0.01
CA ILE A 300 -19.39 -10.00 0.41
C ILE A 300 -19.17 -10.01 1.92
N SER A 301 -20.05 -10.66 2.69
CA SER A 301 -19.85 -10.79 4.12
C SER A 301 -18.63 -11.68 4.42
N PRO A 302 -18.04 -11.57 5.63
CA PRO A 302 -16.95 -12.45 6.03
C PRO A 302 -17.30 -13.95 5.94
N ALA A 303 -18.58 -14.32 5.89
CA ALA A 303 -19.02 -15.71 5.77
C ALA A 303 -18.79 -16.34 4.39
N SER A 304 -18.43 -15.58 3.35
CA SER A 304 -18.36 -16.09 1.98
C SER A 304 -17.07 -15.74 1.21
N ILE A 305 -16.23 -14.84 1.74
CA ILE A 305 -14.98 -14.41 1.06
C ILE A 305 -13.80 -14.49 2.03
N GLY A 306 -12.66 -15.00 1.54
CA GLY A 306 -11.40 -15.08 2.28
C GLY A 306 -11.22 -16.39 3.05
N ASP A 307 -10.38 -16.38 4.09
CA ASP A 307 -9.97 -17.56 4.87
C ASP A 307 -9.27 -18.65 4.03
N VAL A 308 -8.41 -18.23 3.10
CA VAL A 308 -7.59 -19.14 2.28
C VAL A 308 -6.75 -20.06 3.19
N LEU A 309 -6.99 -21.37 3.08
CA LEU A 309 -6.38 -22.38 3.96
C LEU A 309 -5.02 -22.89 3.46
N TYR A 310 -4.74 -22.74 2.17
CA TYR A 310 -3.48 -23.16 1.55
C TYR A 310 -3.19 -22.24 0.37
N PHE A 311 -1.91 -21.89 0.20
CA PHE A 311 -1.45 -21.15 -0.98
C PHE A 311 -0.72 -22.10 -1.94
N PRO A 312 -0.79 -21.83 -3.27
CA PRO A 312 -0.01 -22.56 -4.25
C PRO A 312 1.48 -22.53 -3.93
N ARG A 313 2.16 -23.67 -4.08
CA ARG A 313 3.62 -23.77 -3.88
C ARG A 313 4.40 -23.71 -5.17
N THR A 314 3.74 -23.98 -6.30
CA THR A 314 4.31 -23.92 -7.63
C THR A 314 3.34 -23.20 -8.56
N THR A 315 3.89 -22.63 -9.63
CA THR A 315 3.09 -21.91 -10.64
C THR A 315 2.18 -22.84 -11.45
N GLY A 316 2.43 -24.15 -11.42
CA GLY A 316 1.57 -25.17 -12.01
C GLY A 316 0.27 -25.40 -11.24
N GLU A 317 0.20 -24.98 -9.97
CA GLU A 317 -1.00 -25.12 -9.13
C GLU A 317 -1.98 -23.94 -9.29
N TYR A 318 -1.59 -22.87 -10.00
CA TYR A 318 -2.45 -21.68 -10.16
C TYR A 318 -3.81 -21.97 -10.83
N PRO A 319 -3.90 -22.81 -11.88
CA PRO A 319 -5.19 -23.12 -12.51
C PRO A 319 -6.17 -23.89 -11.60
N ASP A 320 -5.66 -24.59 -10.59
CA ASP A 320 -6.49 -25.28 -9.59
C ASP A 320 -6.86 -24.36 -8.42
N PHE A 321 -6.13 -23.25 -8.23
CA PHE A 321 -6.33 -22.31 -7.13
C PHE A 321 -7.28 -21.18 -7.50
N TYR A 322 -7.13 -20.56 -8.67
CA TYR A 322 -7.99 -19.46 -9.10
C TYR A 322 -9.08 -19.94 -10.06
N ASP A 323 -10.31 -19.47 -9.86
CA ASP A 323 -11.35 -19.64 -10.87
C ASP A 323 -11.12 -18.64 -12.01
N PHE A 324 -10.66 -19.15 -13.15
CA PHE A 324 -10.34 -18.30 -14.30
C PHE A 324 -11.56 -17.55 -14.85
N TYR A 325 -12.74 -18.18 -14.84
CA TYR A 325 -13.94 -17.65 -15.49
C TYR A 325 -14.80 -16.83 -14.54
N GLU A 326 -15.00 -17.29 -13.32
CA GLU A 326 -15.89 -16.63 -12.35
C GLU A 326 -15.16 -15.72 -11.36
N GLY A 327 -13.83 -15.85 -11.29
CA GLY A 327 -13.00 -15.08 -10.37
C GLY A 327 -12.98 -15.65 -8.96
N GLY A 328 -12.00 -15.20 -8.17
CA GLY A 328 -11.83 -15.61 -6.78
C GLY A 328 -10.86 -16.77 -6.56
N ASP A 329 -10.83 -17.22 -5.31
CA ASP A 329 -9.93 -18.24 -4.76
C ASP A 329 -10.74 -19.27 -3.93
N PRO A 330 -10.15 -20.37 -3.41
CA PRO A 330 -10.90 -21.43 -2.75
C PRO A 330 -11.21 -21.12 -1.27
N GLY A 331 -11.03 -19.88 -0.83
CA GLY A 331 -11.33 -19.42 0.52
C GLY A 331 -12.82 -19.56 0.86
N PRO A 332 -13.19 -20.32 1.91
CA PRO A 332 -14.58 -20.58 2.26
C PRO A 332 -15.25 -19.42 3.03
N GLY A 333 -14.49 -18.40 3.44
CA GLY A 333 -14.91 -17.42 4.42
C GLY A 333 -15.06 -18.00 5.84
N ARG A 334 -15.48 -17.16 6.78
CA ARG A 334 -15.68 -17.47 8.19
C ARG A 334 -17.18 -17.43 8.54
N PRO A 335 -17.85 -18.56 8.73
CA PRO A 335 -19.32 -18.59 8.84
C PRO A 335 -19.86 -17.93 10.10
N LEU A 336 -19.08 -17.84 11.17
CA LEU A 336 -19.48 -17.31 12.47
C LEU A 336 -18.58 -16.17 12.90
N ASN A 337 -19.18 -15.13 13.49
CA ASN A 337 -18.43 -14.08 14.17
C ASN A 337 -17.79 -14.67 15.45
N PRO A 338 -16.48 -14.52 15.65
CA PRO A 338 -15.74 -15.16 16.74
C PRO A 338 -16.01 -14.54 18.12
N ARG A 339 -16.62 -13.36 18.17
CA ARG A 339 -16.96 -12.65 19.41
C ARG A 339 -18.40 -12.90 19.85
N THR A 340 -19.32 -13.03 18.90
CA THR A 340 -20.75 -13.24 19.21
C THR A 340 -21.20 -14.70 19.08
N GLY A 341 -20.45 -15.53 18.35
CA GLY A 341 -20.83 -16.90 17.99
C GLY A 341 -22.02 -16.98 17.04
N GLN A 342 -22.49 -15.85 16.51
CA GLN A 342 -23.60 -15.79 15.55
C GLN A 342 -23.09 -15.80 14.11
N PRO A 343 -23.87 -16.33 13.15
CA PRO A 343 -23.54 -16.19 11.74
C PRO A 343 -23.43 -14.73 11.31
N TYR A 344 -22.50 -14.41 10.40
CA TYR A 344 -22.51 -13.09 9.75
C TYR A 344 -23.78 -12.95 8.90
N ALA A 345 -24.34 -11.74 8.89
CA ALA A 345 -25.45 -11.42 7.99
C ALA A 345 -24.95 -11.39 6.54
N PRO A 346 -25.59 -12.10 5.61
CA PRO A 346 -25.24 -12.03 4.19
C PRO A 346 -25.34 -10.60 3.64
N GLN A 347 -24.41 -10.22 2.78
CA GLN A 347 -24.35 -8.91 2.14
C GLN A 347 -24.26 -9.09 0.62
N PHE A 348 -25.43 -9.26 -0.01
CA PHE A 348 -25.49 -9.43 -1.47
C PHE A 348 -25.36 -8.09 -2.20
N VAL A 349 -24.31 -7.97 -3.01
CA VAL A 349 -24.06 -6.81 -3.88
C VAL A 349 -23.71 -7.26 -5.31
N PRO A 350 -23.86 -6.39 -6.33
CA PRO A 350 -23.37 -6.69 -7.67
C PRO A 350 -21.86 -6.92 -7.66
N ARG A 351 -21.38 -7.99 -8.31
CA ARG A 351 -19.95 -8.32 -8.37
C ARG A 351 -19.14 -7.17 -8.98
N GLY A 352 -19.63 -6.55 -10.05
CA GLY A 352 -18.95 -5.44 -10.69
C GLY A 352 -18.85 -4.16 -9.86
N ASP A 353 -19.78 -3.93 -8.93
CA ASP A 353 -19.64 -2.84 -7.96
C ASP A 353 -18.58 -3.19 -6.91
N TYR A 354 -18.66 -4.40 -6.35
CA TYR A 354 -17.69 -4.86 -5.35
C TYR A 354 -16.25 -4.86 -5.88
N ALA A 355 -16.01 -5.39 -7.08
CA ALA A 355 -14.67 -5.46 -7.66
C ALA A 355 -14.06 -4.07 -7.89
N ARG A 356 -14.86 -3.10 -8.34
CA ARG A 356 -14.43 -1.70 -8.55
C ARG A 356 -14.16 -1.00 -7.23
N VAL A 357 -15.07 -1.12 -6.26
CA VAL A 357 -14.90 -0.57 -4.91
C VAL A 357 -13.66 -1.16 -4.23
N LEU A 358 -13.43 -2.47 -4.34
CA LEU A 358 -12.27 -3.13 -3.76
C LEU A 358 -10.96 -2.65 -4.40
N ALA A 359 -10.95 -2.50 -5.73
CA ALA A 359 -9.80 -1.96 -6.46
C ALA A 359 -9.48 -0.52 -6.04
N GLU A 360 -10.48 0.33 -5.82
CA GLU A 360 -10.30 1.72 -5.41
C GLU A 360 -9.96 1.85 -3.92
N PHE A 361 -10.58 1.03 -3.06
CA PHE A 361 -10.31 0.98 -1.61
C PHE A 361 -8.84 0.68 -1.34
N TRP A 362 -8.29 -0.36 -1.99
CA TRP A 362 -6.89 -0.74 -1.82
C TRP A 362 -5.92 0.00 -2.73
N ALA A 363 -6.39 0.74 -3.74
CA ALA A 363 -5.54 1.71 -4.45
C ALA A 363 -5.29 2.97 -3.60
N ASP A 364 -6.00 3.09 -2.47
CA ASP A 364 -5.94 4.16 -1.48
C ASP A 364 -6.32 5.55 -2.03
N GLY A 365 -7.13 5.63 -3.10
CA GLY A 365 -7.75 6.87 -3.59
C GLY A 365 -6.79 8.03 -3.89
N PRO A 366 -7.29 9.25 -4.17
CA PRO A 366 -6.48 10.47 -4.35
C PRO A 366 -6.03 11.12 -3.02
N ASP A 367 -6.69 10.81 -1.90
CA ASP A 367 -6.36 11.29 -0.55
C ASP A 367 -5.49 10.24 0.20
N SER A 368 -4.61 9.57 -0.54
CA SER A 368 -3.90 8.36 -0.13
C SER A 368 -2.84 8.63 0.93
N GLU A 369 -2.89 7.89 2.04
CA GLU A 369 -1.75 7.77 2.97
C GLU A 369 -0.68 6.80 2.44
N THR A 370 -0.83 6.33 1.20
CA THR A 370 -0.17 5.17 0.61
C THR A 370 -0.40 3.88 1.43
N PRO A 371 -0.10 2.69 0.87
CA PRO A 371 -0.36 1.44 1.56
C PRO A 371 0.21 1.33 2.98
N PRO A 372 1.47 1.76 3.28
CA PRO A 372 1.97 1.68 4.64
C PRO A 372 1.24 2.61 5.61
N GLY A 373 0.76 3.78 5.17
CA GLY A 373 0.01 4.71 6.01
C GLY A 373 -1.42 4.26 6.26
N HIS A 374 -2.09 3.65 5.28
CA HIS A 374 -3.43 3.06 5.46
C HIS A 374 -3.44 2.06 6.63
N TRP A 375 -2.39 1.25 6.80
CA TRP A 375 -2.29 0.35 7.96
C TRP A 375 -2.14 1.05 9.31
N PHE A 376 -1.52 2.24 9.36
CA PHE A 376 -1.54 3.09 10.56
C PHE A 376 -2.95 3.61 10.85
N SER A 377 -3.70 4.03 9.83
CA SER A 377 -5.11 4.40 9.96
C SER A 377 -5.98 3.23 10.46
N ILE A 378 -5.76 2.00 9.97
CA ILE A 378 -6.44 0.80 10.46
C ILE A 378 -6.09 0.52 11.93
N LEU A 379 -4.80 0.61 12.30
CA LEU A 379 -4.35 0.47 13.69
C LEU A 379 -5.03 1.48 14.61
N ASN A 380 -5.08 2.75 14.19
CA ASN A 380 -5.74 3.83 14.92
C ASN A 380 -7.24 3.55 15.09
N HIS A 381 -7.92 3.15 14.01
CA HIS A 381 -9.33 2.78 14.04
C HIS A 381 -9.62 1.64 15.01
N VAL A 382 -8.77 0.61 15.03
CA VAL A 382 -8.87 -0.52 15.98
C VAL A 382 -8.66 -0.05 17.41
N ALA A 383 -7.64 0.77 17.65
CA ALA A 383 -7.31 1.27 18.99
C ALA A 383 -8.36 2.21 19.58
N ASP A 384 -9.09 2.93 18.73
CA ASP A 384 -10.17 3.86 19.10
C ASP A 384 -11.50 3.12 19.34
N HIS A 385 -11.59 1.84 18.96
CA HIS A 385 -12.82 1.07 19.11
C HIS A 385 -13.17 0.84 20.60
N PRO A 386 -14.42 1.05 21.06
CA PRO A 386 -14.80 0.94 22.48
C PRO A 386 -14.61 -0.44 23.12
N LEU A 387 -14.55 -1.49 22.31
CA LEU A 387 -14.29 -2.87 22.76
C LEU A 387 -12.80 -3.23 22.79
N PHE A 388 -11.91 -2.32 22.38
CA PHE A 388 -10.48 -2.57 22.38
C PHE A 388 -9.87 -2.27 23.76
N GLU A 389 -9.08 -3.21 24.27
CA GLU A 389 -8.30 -3.03 25.49
C GLU A 389 -6.82 -2.91 25.12
N ARG A 390 -6.18 -1.80 25.49
CA ARG A 390 -4.76 -1.54 25.24
C ARG A 390 -3.88 -2.45 26.09
N ARG A 391 -3.67 -3.69 25.66
CA ARG A 391 -2.84 -4.72 26.30
C ARG A 391 -1.81 -5.22 25.32
N PHE A 392 -0.54 -5.20 25.70
CA PHE A 392 0.53 -5.70 24.83
C PHE A 392 0.33 -7.19 24.56
N GLN A 393 0.19 -7.56 23.29
CA GLN A 393 -0.14 -8.91 22.84
C GLN A 393 -1.49 -9.44 23.33
N GLY A 394 -2.42 -8.55 23.70
CA GLY A 394 -3.71 -8.92 24.28
C GLY A 394 -3.63 -9.47 25.72
N GLU A 395 -2.44 -9.46 26.33
CA GLU A 395 -2.17 -10.03 27.64
C GLU A 395 -1.65 -8.98 28.64
N GLY A 396 -1.55 -9.37 29.92
CA GLY A 396 -0.94 -8.53 30.95
C GLY A 396 -1.81 -7.35 31.38
N ALA A 397 -1.18 -6.27 31.87
CA ALA A 397 -1.88 -5.09 32.38
C ALA A 397 -2.40 -4.19 31.23
N LEU A 398 -3.41 -3.37 31.53
CA LEU A 398 -3.76 -2.26 30.63
C LEU A 398 -2.60 -1.27 30.61
N LEU A 399 -2.20 -0.88 29.41
CA LEU A 399 -1.18 0.12 29.17
C LEU A 399 -1.81 1.51 29.14
N ASP A 400 -1.03 2.50 29.56
CA ASP A 400 -1.35 3.90 29.31
C ASP A 400 -1.44 4.15 27.79
N PRO A 401 -2.34 5.05 27.31
CA PRO A 401 -2.44 5.35 25.88
C PRO A 401 -1.11 5.69 25.21
N LEU A 402 -0.24 6.49 25.83
CA LEU A 402 1.04 6.85 25.25
C LEU A 402 1.95 5.63 25.10
N GLU A 403 2.07 4.81 26.15
CA GLU A 403 2.87 3.58 26.11
C GLU A 403 2.37 2.61 25.03
N TRP A 404 1.05 2.46 24.90
CA TRP A 404 0.46 1.64 23.86
C TRP A 404 0.82 2.15 22.46
N ASP A 405 0.59 3.44 22.21
CA ASP A 405 0.74 4.05 20.89
C ASP A 405 2.20 3.99 20.42
N VAL A 406 3.18 4.32 21.30
CA VAL A 406 4.61 4.27 20.90
C VAL A 406 5.08 2.84 20.60
N LYS A 407 4.61 1.83 21.35
CA LYS A 407 4.92 0.42 21.08
C LYS A 407 4.26 -0.06 19.79
N ALA A 408 3.01 0.30 19.59
CA ALA A 408 2.22 -0.09 18.43
C ALA A 408 2.81 0.50 17.13
N TYR A 409 3.12 1.79 17.12
CA TYR A 409 3.72 2.46 15.97
C TYR A 409 5.14 1.99 15.70
N MET A 410 5.96 1.71 16.72
CA MET A 410 7.30 1.16 16.51
C MET A 410 7.24 -0.22 15.83
N ALA A 411 6.35 -1.10 16.30
CA ALA A 411 6.18 -2.43 15.71
C ALA A 411 5.65 -2.36 14.27
N LEU A 412 4.58 -1.58 14.03
CA LEU A 412 3.98 -1.46 12.71
C LEU A 412 4.89 -0.69 11.73
N GLY A 413 5.46 0.43 12.15
CA GLY A 413 6.37 1.24 11.37
C GLY A 413 7.61 0.47 10.93
N GLY A 414 8.23 -0.28 11.85
CA GLY A 414 9.35 -1.16 11.54
C GLY A 414 8.99 -2.23 10.50
N ALA A 415 7.82 -2.86 10.62
CA ALA A 415 7.34 -3.83 9.65
C ALA A 415 7.02 -3.23 8.28
N MET A 416 6.47 -2.01 8.24
CA MET A 416 6.27 -1.29 6.97
C MET A 416 7.61 -0.97 6.33
N HIS A 417 8.59 -0.47 7.08
CA HIS A 417 9.93 -0.20 6.57
C HIS A 417 10.60 -1.44 5.98
N ASP A 418 10.63 -2.55 6.71
CA ASP A 418 11.22 -3.81 6.23
C ASP A 418 10.47 -4.40 5.04
N SER A 419 9.14 -4.27 5.00
CA SER A 419 8.34 -4.66 3.83
C SER A 419 8.72 -3.87 2.59
N ALA A 420 9.00 -2.57 2.72
CA ALA A 420 9.47 -1.74 1.62
C ALA A 420 10.86 -2.19 1.14
N VAL A 421 11.80 -2.43 2.06
CA VAL A 421 13.15 -2.92 1.75
C VAL A 421 13.09 -4.25 0.99
N ALA A 422 12.35 -5.24 1.49
CA ALA A 422 12.22 -6.54 0.85
C ALA A 422 11.53 -6.46 -0.52
N ALA A 423 10.36 -5.81 -0.59
CA ALA A 423 9.58 -5.75 -1.83
C ALA A 423 10.28 -4.97 -2.93
N TRP A 424 10.91 -3.83 -2.63
CA TRP A 424 11.60 -3.05 -3.65
C TRP A 424 12.96 -3.60 -4.02
N GLY A 425 13.66 -4.29 -3.11
CA GLY A 425 14.84 -5.11 -3.48
C GLY A 425 14.50 -6.14 -4.56
N LEU A 426 13.40 -6.89 -4.36
CA LEU A 426 12.87 -7.84 -5.34
C LEU A 426 12.45 -7.16 -6.65
N LYS A 427 11.73 -6.02 -6.57
CA LYS A 427 11.29 -5.28 -7.75
C LYS A 427 12.45 -4.77 -8.59
N GLY A 428 13.51 -4.24 -7.98
CA GLY A 428 14.68 -3.77 -8.70
C GLY A 428 15.48 -4.91 -9.32
N TRP A 429 15.66 -6.01 -8.57
CA TRP A 429 16.38 -7.17 -9.08
C TRP A 429 15.61 -7.85 -10.21
N TYR A 430 14.40 -8.34 -9.97
CA TYR A 430 13.66 -9.06 -11.00
C TYR A 430 13.18 -8.16 -12.13
N ASP A 431 12.96 -6.87 -11.84
CA ASP A 431 12.56 -5.86 -12.81
C ASP A 431 11.41 -6.35 -13.69
N TYR A 432 10.44 -7.03 -13.08
CA TYR A 432 9.45 -7.83 -13.80
C TYR A 432 8.37 -6.96 -14.48
N ILE A 433 7.95 -7.40 -15.67
CA ILE A 433 6.96 -6.71 -16.50
C ILE A 433 5.58 -6.53 -15.83
N ARG A 434 4.84 -5.51 -16.24
CA ARG A 434 3.46 -5.23 -15.80
C ARG A 434 2.41 -5.82 -16.78
N PRO A 435 1.17 -6.10 -16.32
CA PRO A 435 0.15 -6.74 -17.13
C PRO A 435 -0.14 -6.07 -18.48
N ILE A 436 -0.23 -4.73 -18.53
CA ILE A 436 -0.53 -4.00 -19.78
C ILE A 436 0.52 -4.28 -20.86
N SER A 437 1.80 -4.21 -20.51
CA SER A 437 2.91 -4.46 -21.43
C SER A 437 3.00 -5.93 -21.83
N ALA A 438 2.84 -6.85 -20.86
CA ALA A 438 2.86 -8.28 -21.09
C ALA A 438 1.74 -8.74 -22.03
N LEU A 439 0.50 -8.32 -21.76
CA LEU A 439 -0.68 -8.65 -22.56
C LEU A 439 -0.54 -8.10 -23.98
N ARG A 440 -0.23 -6.81 -24.14
CA ARG A 440 -0.08 -6.19 -25.46
C ARG A 440 1.07 -6.83 -26.26
N SER A 441 2.13 -7.29 -25.58
CA SER A 441 3.25 -8.00 -26.23
C SER A 441 2.83 -9.37 -26.73
N MET A 442 2.12 -10.16 -25.91
CA MET A 442 1.59 -11.46 -26.33
C MET A 442 0.58 -11.32 -27.49
N VAL A 443 -0.33 -10.34 -27.40
CA VAL A 443 -1.34 -10.05 -28.43
C VAL A 443 -0.68 -9.68 -29.76
N ALA A 444 0.40 -8.89 -29.73
CA ALA A 444 1.12 -8.49 -30.94
C ALA A 444 1.75 -9.69 -31.68
N ARG A 445 2.05 -10.78 -30.96
CA ARG A 445 2.58 -12.03 -31.53
C ARG A 445 1.49 -12.93 -32.13
N GLY A 446 0.23 -12.76 -31.72
CA GLY A 446 -0.90 -13.59 -32.12
C GLY A 446 -1.40 -14.47 -30.97
N GLN A 447 -1.93 -15.65 -31.29
CA GLN A 447 -2.51 -16.57 -30.29
C GLN A 447 -1.67 -17.85 -30.12
N SER A 448 -1.73 -18.49 -28.95
CA SER A 448 -0.92 -19.68 -28.62
C SER A 448 -1.70 -20.98 -28.40
N SER A 449 -3.02 -20.99 -28.60
CA SER A 449 -3.91 -22.14 -28.35
C SER A 449 -4.09 -23.09 -29.54
N ASP A 450 -4.13 -22.60 -30.78
CA ASP A 450 -4.30 -23.42 -31.99
C ASP A 450 -3.06 -23.35 -32.90
N PRO A 451 -2.18 -24.37 -32.87
CA PRO A 451 -0.99 -24.45 -33.73
C PRO A 451 -1.26 -24.49 -35.23
N SER A 452 -2.50 -24.74 -35.66
CA SER A 452 -2.89 -24.82 -37.07
C SER A 452 -3.37 -23.49 -37.65
N ALA A 453 -3.68 -22.51 -36.81
CA ALA A 453 -4.17 -21.20 -37.24
C ALA A 453 -3.04 -20.32 -37.81
N ALA A 454 -3.39 -19.44 -38.76
CA ALA A 454 -2.42 -18.59 -39.46
C ALA A 454 -1.75 -17.54 -38.56
N ASN A 455 -2.40 -17.14 -37.46
CA ASN A 455 -1.90 -16.19 -36.46
C ASN A 455 -1.34 -16.90 -35.21
N TYR A 456 -0.98 -18.18 -35.32
CA TYR A 456 -0.36 -18.91 -34.22
C TYR A 456 1.05 -18.41 -33.93
N HIS A 457 1.34 -18.20 -32.66
CA HIS A 457 2.68 -18.02 -32.14
C HIS A 457 2.80 -18.69 -30.77
N PRO A 458 3.85 -19.48 -30.49
CA PRO A 458 3.99 -20.18 -29.21
C PRO A 458 4.00 -19.21 -28.02
N ASP A 459 4.59 -18.02 -28.18
CA ASP A 459 4.61 -16.95 -27.18
C ASP A 459 3.45 -15.94 -27.34
N GLY A 460 2.43 -16.27 -28.12
CA GLY A 460 1.20 -15.48 -28.27
C GLY A 460 0.29 -15.57 -27.06
N ILE A 461 -0.84 -14.87 -27.06
CA ILE A 461 -1.80 -14.97 -25.95
C ILE A 461 -2.66 -16.26 -26.06
N PRO A 462 -2.88 -17.00 -24.97
CA PRO A 462 -3.81 -18.12 -24.98
C PRO A 462 -5.25 -17.64 -25.15
N LEU A 463 -6.04 -18.37 -25.93
CA LEU A 463 -7.46 -18.14 -26.14
C LEU A 463 -8.29 -18.85 -25.06
N PHE A 464 -9.30 -18.15 -24.57
CA PHE A 464 -10.27 -18.64 -23.60
C PHE A 464 -11.67 -18.33 -24.13
N PRO A 465 -12.45 -19.33 -24.57
CA PRO A 465 -13.79 -19.10 -25.13
C PRO A 465 -14.65 -18.23 -24.20
N GLY A 466 -15.32 -17.22 -24.77
CA GLY A 466 -16.13 -16.26 -24.03
C GLY A 466 -15.37 -15.10 -23.36
N LEU A 467 -14.03 -15.13 -23.32
CA LEU A 467 -13.22 -14.10 -22.67
C LEU A 467 -12.08 -13.56 -23.54
N ILE A 468 -11.35 -14.44 -24.24
CA ILE A 468 -10.22 -14.10 -25.12
C ILE A 468 -10.37 -14.89 -26.40
N GLU A 469 -10.66 -14.20 -27.50
CA GLU A 469 -11.05 -14.81 -28.77
C GLU A 469 -10.39 -14.11 -29.96
N LEU A 470 -10.57 -14.68 -31.15
CA LEU A 470 -10.21 -14.02 -32.39
C LEU A 470 -11.40 -13.24 -32.94
N VAL A 471 -11.11 -12.12 -33.58
CA VAL A 471 -12.09 -11.38 -34.38
C VAL A 471 -12.38 -12.17 -35.65
N GLU A 472 -13.63 -12.58 -35.82
CA GLU A 472 -14.08 -13.34 -36.99
C GLU A 472 -14.68 -12.46 -38.10
N ALA A 473 -14.89 -13.03 -39.28
CA ALA A 473 -15.60 -12.34 -40.34
C ALA A 473 -17.07 -12.11 -39.94
N GLY A 474 -17.51 -10.84 -39.94
CA GLY A 474 -18.85 -10.45 -39.49
C GLY A 474 -18.93 -10.06 -38.01
N ASP A 475 -17.82 -10.20 -37.27
CA ASP A 475 -17.69 -9.63 -35.92
C ASP A 475 -17.81 -8.09 -35.97
N PRO A 476 -18.50 -7.44 -35.03
CA PRO A 476 -18.55 -5.98 -34.95
C PRO A 476 -17.17 -5.31 -34.91
N LEU A 477 -16.16 -5.98 -34.35
CA LEU A 477 -14.77 -5.52 -34.29
C LEU A 477 -13.97 -5.77 -35.57
N ALA A 478 -14.50 -6.50 -36.56
CA ALA A 478 -13.80 -6.80 -37.82
C ALA A 478 -13.34 -5.53 -38.55
N GLY A 479 -14.05 -4.42 -38.32
CA GLY A 479 -13.82 -3.14 -38.99
C GLY A 479 -14.41 -3.10 -40.40
N VAL A 480 -14.51 -1.89 -40.96
CA VAL A 480 -15.22 -1.64 -42.24
C VAL A 480 -14.64 -2.45 -43.39
N LEU A 481 -13.34 -2.71 -43.39
CA LEU A 481 -12.65 -3.47 -44.44
C LEU A 481 -12.26 -4.89 -43.98
N GLY A 482 -12.75 -5.35 -42.82
CA GLY A 482 -12.29 -6.60 -42.22
C GLY A 482 -10.83 -6.56 -41.75
N GLN A 483 -10.27 -5.36 -41.54
CA GLN A 483 -8.85 -5.18 -41.24
C GLN A 483 -8.41 -5.74 -39.87
N HIS A 484 -9.36 -6.03 -38.99
CA HIS A 484 -9.10 -6.63 -37.68
C HIS A 484 -9.37 -8.14 -37.63
N ILE A 485 -9.86 -8.75 -38.72
CA ILE A 485 -10.10 -10.20 -38.76
C ILE A 485 -8.79 -10.96 -38.44
N GLY A 486 -8.86 -11.90 -37.50
CA GLY A 486 -7.72 -12.66 -37.00
C GLY A 486 -6.90 -11.95 -35.92
N LYS A 487 -7.21 -10.69 -35.56
CA LYS A 487 -6.68 -10.08 -34.33
C LYS A 487 -7.33 -10.71 -33.10
N VAL A 488 -6.67 -10.58 -31.95
CA VAL A 488 -7.22 -10.99 -30.66
C VAL A 488 -8.15 -9.90 -30.13
N LYS A 489 -9.31 -10.31 -29.63
CA LYS A 489 -10.25 -9.50 -28.85
C LYS A 489 -10.37 -10.07 -27.43
N VAL A 490 -10.66 -9.21 -26.47
CA VAL A 490 -10.92 -9.58 -25.08
C VAL A 490 -12.24 -8.98 -24.63
N LEU A 491 -13.03 -9.73 -23.87
CA LEU A 491 -14.17 -9.21 -23.13
C LEU A 491 -13.63 -8.59 -21.84
N ALA A 492 -13.65 -7.26 -21.74
CA ALA A 492 -13.01 -6.54 -20.64
C ALA A 492 -13.67 -5.19 -20.40
N TRP A 493 -13.32 -4.54 -19.29
CA TRP A 493 -13.65 -3.14 -19.08
C TRP A 493 -13.16 -2.31 -20.26
N LYS A 494 -14.04 -1.52 -20.87
CA LYS A 494 -13.75 -0.87 -22.16
C LYS A 494 -12.70 0.24 -22.07
N GLY A 495 -12.39 0.72 -20.87
CA GLY A 495 -11.39 1.77 -20.67
C GLY A 495 -11.99 3.16 -20.42
N PRO A 496 -11.13 4.12 -20.06
CA PRO A 496 -11.55 5.46 -19.65
C PRO A 496 -12.13 6.31 -20.79
N GLU A 497 -11.84 5.99 -22.05
CA GLU A 497 -12.40 6.73 -23.20
C GLU A 497 -13.93 6.62 -23.33
N PHE A 498 -14.54 5.67 -22.63
CA PHE A 498 -15.98 5.46 -22.55
C PHE A 498 -16.63 6.15 -21.34
N ILE A 499 -15.88 6.94 -20.58
CA ILE A 499 -16.35 7.73 -19.43
C ILE A 499 -16.32 9.20 -19.83
N GLN A 500 -17.47 9.88 -19.88
CA GLN A 500 -17.52 11.33 -20.16
C GLN A 500 -17.49 12.13 -18.86
N ASP A 501 -18.26 11.68 -17.88
CA ASP A 501 -18.30 12.23 -16.52
C ASP A 501 -18.09 11.11 -15.49
N PRO A 502 -16.93 11.04 -14.81
CA PRO A 502 -16.64 9.97 -13.85
C PRO A 502 -17.56 9.96 -12.62
N GLU A 503 -18.30 11.03 -12.36
CA GLU A 503 -19.29 11.07 -11.27
C GLU A 503 -20.59 10.34 -11.62
N THR A 504 -20.90 10.19 -12.92
CA THR A 504 -22.21 9.69 -13.37
C THR A 504 -22.14 8.56 -14.39
N ASP A 505 -21.01 8.39 -15.07
CA ASP A 505 -20.79 7.38 -16.10
C ASP A 505 -19.96 6.19 -15.61
N VAL A 506 -20.24 5.04 -16.23
CA VAL A 506 -19.40 3.85 -16.14
C VAL A 506 -19.07 3.39 -17.54
N ALA A 507 -17.81 3.02 -17.80
CA ALA A 507 -17.44 2.51 -19.11
C ALA A 507 -18.25 1.25 -19.45
N GLY A 508 -18.42 0.34 -18.49
CA GLY A 508 -18.97 -1.00 -18.69
C GLY A 508 -17.97 -1.96 -19.35
N VAL A 509 -18.42 -3.17 -19.64
CA VAL A 509 -17.63 -4.25 -20.26
C VAL A 509 -18.17 -4.56 -21.65
N ASP A 510 -17.28 -4.77 -22.61
CA ASP A 510 -17.63 -5.28 -23.95
C ASP A 510 -16.39 -5.92 -24.59
N TRP A 511 -16.58 -6.53 -25.76
CA TRP A 511 -15.47 -6.96 -26.60
C TRP A 511 -14.68 -5.75 -27.11
N ILE A 512 -13.38 -5.72 -26.80
CA ILE A 512 -12.43 -4.74 -27.32
C ILE A 512 -11.29 -5.45 -28.04
N LEU A 513 -10.61 -4.74 -28.95
CA LEU A 513 -9.35 -5.21 -29.51
C LEU A 513 -8.31 -5.29 -28.38
N ALA A 514 -7.68 -6.45 -28.20
CA ALA A 514 -6.80 -6.72 -27.07
C ALA A 514 -5.53 -5.85 -27.08
N GLU A 515 -5.14 -5.34 -28.25
CA GLU A 515 -4.04 -4.38 -28.41
C GLU A 515 -4.33 -3.01 -27.75
N ASN A 516 -5.59 -2.73 -27.41
CA ASN A 516 -6.03 -1.50 -26.74
C ASN A 516 -6.32 -1.71 -25.25
N TRP A 517 -6.19 -2.93 -24.72
CA TRP A 517 -6.53 -3.21 -23.32
C TRP A 517 -5.71 -2.34 -22.36
N VAL A 518 -6.37 -1.86 -21.31
CA VAL A 518 -5.80 -1.11 -20.19
C VAL A 518 -6.39 -1.63 -18.88
N PRO A 519 -5.64 -1.64 -17.77
CA PRO A 519 -6.17 -2.03 -16.46
C PRO A 519 -7.20 -1.01 -15.95
N TYR A 520 -8.06 -1.45 -15.02
CA TYR A 520 -9.02 -0.60 -14.30
C TYR A 520 -8.28 0.31 -13.31
N GLN A 521 -7.80 1.44 -13.80
CA GLN A 521 -7.29 2.56 -13.02
C GLN A 521 -7.50 3.88 -13.79
N ARG A 522 -7.30 5.01 -13.10
CA ARG A 522 -7.40 6.34 -13.69
C ARG A 522 -6.43 6.46 -14.89
N PRO A 523 -6.81 7.13 -15.99
CA PRO A 523 -5.94 7.29 -17.16
C PRO A 523 -4.63 8.04 -16.85
N SER A 524 -4.62 8.86 -15.79
CA SER A 524 -3.43 9.55 -15.29
C SER A 524 -2.54 8.68 -14.37
N PHE A 525 -3.00 7.48 -13.99
CA PHE A 525 -2.30 6.53 -13.13
C PHE A 525 -2.60 5.07 -13.55
N VAL A 526 -2.25 4.72 -14.79
CA VAL A 526 -2.60 3.40 -15.36
C VAL A 526 -1.92 2.26 -14.62
N THR A 527 -0.60 2.38 -14.38
CA THR A 527 0.14 1.50 -13.49
C THR A 527 1.23 2.28 -12.76
N PRO A 528 1.56 1.94 -11.50
CA PRO A 528 2.63 2.62 -10.77
C PRO A 528 4.00 2.50 -11.46
N PRO A 529 4.89 3.50 -11.32
CA PRO A 529 6.17 3.58 -12.02
C PRO A 529 7.25 2.71 -11.36
N PHE A 530 7.02 1.40 -11.31
CA PHE A 530 7.94 0.39 -10.81
C PHE A 530 7.50 -1.01 -11.26
N ALA A 531 8.43 -1.97 -11.24
CA ALA A 531 8.23 -3.36 -11.64
C ALA A 531 7.07 -4.08 -10.92
N GLY A 532 6.53 -5.12 -11.57
CA GLY A 532 5.32 -5.83 -11.15
C GLY A 532 5.49 -6.86 -10.03
N PHE A 533 6.69 -7.43 -9.87
CA PHE A 533 6.95 -8.53 -8.93
C PHE A 533 7.98 -8.12 -7.86
N VAL A 534 7.73 -8.34 -6.57
CA VAL A 534 6.45 -8.77 -5.95
C VAL A 534 5.47 -7.59 -5.78
N SER A 535 4.24 -7.83 -5.34
CA SER A 535 3.29 -6.75 -5.04
C SER A 535 3.63 -6.05 -3.72
N GLY A 536 3.93 -4.74 -3.77
CA GLY A 536 4.22 -3.95 -2.56
C GLY A 536 3.02 -3.89 -1.61
N HIS A 537 1.81 -3.67 -2.12
CA HIS A 537 0.59 -3.63 -1.31
C HIS A 537 0.36 -4.96 -0.57
N SER A 538 0.59 -6.09 -1.24
CA SER A 538 0.42 -7.41 -0.64
C SER A 538 1.48 -7.68 0.44
N THR A 539 2.73 -7.26 0.21
CA THR A 539 3.81 -7.36 1.23
C THR A 539 3.47 -6.53 2.46
N PHE A 540 3.13 -5.24 2.31
CA PHE A 540 2.71 -4.38 3.43
C PHE A 540 1.51 -4.99 4.16
N SER A 541 0.48 -5.39 3.42
CA SER A 541 -0.76 -5.86 4.02
C SER A 541 -0.61 -7.14 4.82
N ARG A 542 0.15 -8.12 4.32
CA ARG A 542 0.38 -9.35 5.06
C ARG A 542 1.24 -9.10 6.30
N ALA A 543 2.29 -8.29 6.19
CA ALA A 543 3.15 -7.97 7.32
C ALA A 543 2.40 -7.19 8.42
N ALA A 544 1.63 -6.16 8.03
CA ALA A 544 0.84 -5.37 8.96
C ALA A 544 -0.23 -6.20 9.68
N ALA A 545 -0.98 -7.04 8.95
CA ALA A 545 -1.98 -7.92 9.54
C ALA A 545 -1.39 -8.87 10.59
N GLU A 546 -0.21 -9.44 10.32
CA GLU A 546 0.50 -10.32 11.25
C GLU A 546 0.96 -9.55 12.50
N VAL A 547 1.60 -8.38 12.31
CA VAL A 547 2.06 -7.55 13.42
C VAL A 547 0.88 -7.06 14.27
N MET A 548 -0.21 -6.63 13.67
CA MET A 548 -1.42 -6.23 14.40
C MET A 548 -2.03 -7.41 15.17
N THR A 549 -2.05 -8.61 14.58
CA THR A 549 -2.52 -9.82 15.28
C THR A 549 -1.67 -10.10 16.51
N LEU A 550 -0.34 -10.08 16.38
CA LEU A 550 0.58 -10.29 17.48
C LEU A 550 0.50 -9.17 18.52
N LEU A 551 0.37 -7.92 18.10
CA LEU A 551 0.29 -6.75 18.97
C LEU A 551 -0.99 -6.74 19.80
N THR A 552 -2.13 -7.06 19.18
CA THR A 552 -3.46 -7.04 19.83
C THR A 552 -3.80 -8.36 20.53
N GLY A 553 -3.06 -9.44 20.22
CA GLY A 553 -3.39 -10.80 20.65
C GLY A 553 -4.62 -11.39 19.96
N ASP A 554 -5.07 -10.77 18.86
CA ASP A 554 -6.34 -11.08 18.20
C ASP A 554 -6.24 -10.89 16.69
N GLU A 555 -6.59 -11.93 15.92
CA GLU A 555 -6.60 -11.86 14.45
C GLU A 555 -7.85 -11.13 13.89
N TYR A 556 -8.77 -10.70 14.76
CA TYR A 556 -10.04 -10.08 14.40
C TYR A 556 -10.12 -8.63 14.83
N PHE A 557 -10.88 -7.84 14.06
CA PHE A 557 -11.33 -6.52 14.50
C PHE A 557 -12.12 -6.65 15.83
N PRO A 558 -12.05 -5.64 16.72
CA PRO A 558 -12.88 -5.59 17.91
C PRO A 558 -14.36 -5.84 17.59
N GLY A 559 -15.01 -6.75 18.32
CA GLY A 559 -16.38 -7.19 18.02
C GLY A 559 -16.52 -8.19 16.85
N GLY A 560 -15.41 -8.56 16.21
CA GLY A 560 -15.33 -9.57 15.16
C GLY A 560 -15.72 -9.07 13.77
N LEU A 561 -15.80 -7.76 13.54
CA LEU A 561 -16.18 -7.18 12.25
C LEU A 561 -15.59 -5.77 12.09
N GLY A 562 -14.95 -5.52 10.95
CA GLY A 562 -14.67 -4.16 10.46
C GLY A 562 -15.67 -3.81 9.35
N GLU A 563 -16.07 -2.54 9.25
CA GLU A 563 -17.03 -2.08 8.26
C GLU A 563 -16.44 -0.91 7.46
N PHE A 564 -16.60 -0.98 6.14
CA PHE A 564 -16.35 0.13 5.22
C PHE A 564 -17.62 0.37 4.42
N VAL A 565 -18.08 1.62 4.39
CA VAL A 565 -19.31 2.01 3.69
C VAL A 565 -18.93 2.77 2.42
N ALA A 566 -19.09 2.11 1.27
CA ALA A 566 -19.00 2.76 -0.04
C ALA A 566 -20.39 3.31 -0.42
N PRO A 567 -20.60 4.63 -0.48
CA PRO A 567 -21.84 5.19 -0.97
C PRO A 567 -22.00 4.86 -2.46
N LYS A 568 -23.24 4.66 -2.88
CA LYS A 568 -23.54 4.53 -4.30
C LYS A 568 -23.40 5.91 -4.97
N ASN A 569 -22.64 5.97 -6.06
CA ASN A 569 -22.55 7.15 -6.94
C ASN A 569 -23.90 7.46 -7.61
#